data_AF-A0A966LC59-F1
#
_entry.id   AF-A0A966LC59-F1
#
_cell.length_a   1.000
_cell.length_b   1.000
_cell.length_c   1.000
_cell.angle_alpha   90.00
_cell.angle_beta   90.00
_cell.angle_gamma   90.00
#
_symmetry.space_group_name_H-M   'P 1'
#
loop_
_entity.id
_entity.type
_entity.pdbx_description
1 polymer ?
#
loop_
_entity_poly.entity_id
_entity_poly.type
_entity_poly.pdbx_seq_one_letter_code
_entity_poly.pdbx_strand_id
1 'polypeptide(L)'
;MKTKYFALALTPALALVIASGASANFDGGQRGEGRGMGMKLMGMHKFMQDVNNSVEKTTNGIVMTMTSDDADTVTKLQEGAAKRAEKERANVTVSVANISNGVVVTTTSDDEEIVAKLHTRADKKAAKDSITKTVTNLDNGVKVTITSTDSEVVTQIQEREEREPKNEEINHTKTNISNGVELTITTDNADLVERIQARAEKGGNGRGFGKGRGGKRGQR
;
A
#
# COMPACT_ATOMS: atom_id res chain seq x y z
N MET A 1 41.14 17.89 -29.84
CA MET A 1 40.36 18.63 -28.83
C MET A 1 39.57 17.61 -28.01
N LYS A 2 39.88 17.46 -26.71
CA LYS A 2 39.25 16.47 -25.81
C LYS A 2 38.32 17.21 -24.85
N THR A 3 37.01 17.05 -24.98
CA THR A 3 36.01 17.59 -24.07
C THR A 3 35.88 16.68 -22.85
N LYS A 4 36.18 17.23 -21.67
CA LYS A 4 35.95 16.61 -20.37
C LYS A 4 34.51 16.90 -19.95
N TYR A 5 33.72 15.86 -19.70
CA TYR A 5 32.43 15.98 -19.04
C TYR A 5 32.66 16.01 -17.52
N PHE A 6 32.36 17.14 -16.89
CA PHE A 6 32.23 17.27 -15.45
C PHE A 6 30.80 16.85 -15.06
N ALA A 7 30.66 15.71 -14.39
CA ALA A 7 29.42 15.35 -13.72
C ALA A 7 29.39 16.03 -12.34
N LEU A 8 28.56 17.07 -12.20
CA LEU A 8 28.21 17.65 -10.92
C LEU A 8 27.28 16.67 -10.18
N ALA A 9 27.80 16.02 -9.14
CA ALA A 9 26.98 15.30 -8.18
C ALA A 9 26.23 16.31 -7.31
N LEU A 10 24.91 16.38 -7.48
CA LEU A 10 24.01 17.16 -6.66
C LEU A 10 23.66 16.32 -5.42
N THR A 11 24.38 16.50 -4.32
CA THR A 11 24.00 15.96 -3.01
C THR A 11 23.00 16.89 -2.34
N PRO A 12 21.77 16.46 -2.02
CA PRO A 12 20.91 17.24 -1.15
C PRO A 12 21.42 17.08 0.29
N ALA A 13 21.95 18.17 0.84
CA ALA A 13 22.22 18.30 2.27
C ALA A 13 20.89 18.34 3.03
N LEU A 14 20.49 17.19 3.59
CA LEU A 14 19.34 17.11 4.49
C LEU A 14 19.80 17.61 5.87
N ALA A 15 19.39 18.82 6.23
CA ALA A 15 19.65 19.38 7.56
C ALA A 15 18.90 18.55 8.63
N LEU A 16 19.66 17.88 9.48
CA LEU A 16 19.17 17.15 10.65
C LEU A 16 18.70 18.16 11.70
N VAL A 17 17.39 18.42 11.77
CA VAL A 17 16.78 19.13 12.90
C VAL A 17 16.48 18.10 13.99
N ILE A 18 17.39 17.95 14.95
CA ILE A 18 17.11 17.23 16.20
C ILE A 18 16.29 18.17 17.08
N ALA A 19 14.97 17.97 17.12
CA ALA A 19 14.13 18.59 18.14
C ALA A 19 14.27 17.77 19.43
N SER A 20 15.14 18.22 20.34
CA SER A 20 15.17 17.76 21.72
C SER A 20 13.99 18.37 22.49
N GLY A 21 12.86 17.66 22.51
CA GLY A 21 11.73 17.98 23.35
C GLY A 21 11.85 17.29 24.70
N ALA A 22 12.18 18.06 25.75
CA ALA A 22 11.99 17.64 27.13
C ALA A 22 10.48 17.70 27.49
N SER A 23 9.96 16.66 28.14
CA SER A 23 8.74 16.74 28.97
C SER A 23 8.79 15.62 30.00
N ALA A 24 9.09 15.93 31.27
CA ALA A 24 8.13 16.28 32.32
C ALA A 24 7.41 15.05 32.89
N ASN A 25 7.69 14.77 34.18
CA ASN A 25 7.03 13.78 35.01
C ASN A 25 5.52 13.99 35.00
N PHE A 26 4.75 12.95 34.72
CA PHE A 26 3.31 12.91 34.99
C PHE A 26 3.01 11.71 35.90
N ASP A 27 2.88 12.01 37.18
CA ASP A 27 2.22 11.18 38.18
C ASP A 27 0.70 11.38 38.04
N GLY A 28 -0.09 10.31 38.13
CA GLY A 28 -1.54 10.39 38.00
C GLY A 28 -2.18 9.08 37.52
N GLY A 29 -2.62 8.27 38.48
CA GLY A 29 -3.20 6.96 38.23
C GLY A 29 -4.67 6.93 37.77
N GLN A 30 -5.17 5.69 37.82
CA GLN A 30 -6.55 5.22 37.70
C GLN A 30 -7.13 4.90 36.31
N ARG A 31 -7.37 3.58 36.15
CA ARG A 31 -8.65 2.90 35.83
C ARG A 31 -9.32 3.17 34.47
N GLY A 32 -9.63 2.06 33.80
CA GLY A 32 -10.97 1.92 33.22
C GLY A 32 -11.03 1.47 31.75
N GLU A 33 -11.51 0.24 31.58
CA GLU A 33 -12.56 -0.12 30.62
C GLU A 33 -12.24 -0.26 29.12
N GLY A 34 -12.37 -1.51 28.66
CA GLY A 34 -13.13 -1.85 27.46
C GLY A 34 -12.68 -1.23 26.14
N ARG A 35 -11.61 -1.75 25.53
CA ARG A 35 -11.25 -1.43 24.14
C ARG A 35 -12.31 -1.96 23.16
N GLY A 36 -13.31 -1.13 22.88
CA GLY A 36 -14.18 -1.20 21.71
C GLY A 36 -13.37 -0.98 20.43
N MET A 37 -12.72 -2.03 19.94
CA MET A 37 -12.03 -2.08 18.64
C MET A 37 -13.03 -2.28 17.47
N GLY A 38 -14.14 -1.53 17.45
CA GLY A 38 -15.21 -1.71 16.47
C GLY A 38 -15.29 -0.67 15.34
N MET A 39 -14.78 0.55 15.55
CA MET A 39 -15.11 1.68 14.67
C MET A 39 -13.93 2.42 14.00
N LYS A 40 -12.66 2.05 14.26
CA LYS A 40 -11.52 2.81 13.71
C LYS A 40 -11.09 2.42 12.28
N LEU A 41 -11.63 1.34 11.69
CA LEU A 41 -11.18 0.87 10.37
C LEU A 41 -11.92 1.47 9.17
N MET A 42 -13.15 1.99 9.32
CA MET A 42 -13.89 2.51 8.15
C MET A 42 -13.41 3.89 7.68
N GLY A 43 -12.86 4.71 8.57
CA GLY A 43 -12.41 6.07 8.22
C GLY A 43 -11.01 6.16 7.59
N MET A 44 -10.15 5.14 7.75
CA MET A 44 -8.77 5.19 7.24
C MET A 44 -8.68 5.02 5.72
N HIS A 45 -9.65 4.35 5.09
CA HIS A 45 -9.55 4.00 3.68
C HIS A 45 -9.84 5.18 2.74
N LYS A 46 -10.77 6.07 3.11
CA LYS A 46 -11.04 7.30 2.34
C LYS A 46 -9.90 8.31 2.48
N PHE A 47 -9.32 8.38 3.68
CA PHE A 47 -8.19 9.24 4.00
C PHE A 47 -6.92 8.96 3.18
N MET A 48 -6.71 7.73 2.70
CA MET A 48 -5.50 7.36 1.95
C MET A 48 -5.67 7.40 0.42
N GLN A 49 -6.85 7.78 -0.09
CA GLN A 49 -7.09 7.83 -1.55
C GLN A 49 -6.30 8.96 -2.22
N ASP A 50 -6.15 10.10 -1.53
CA ASP A 50 -5.52 11.32 -2.04
C ASP A 50 -4.12 11.54 -1.42
N VAL A 51 -3.46 10.46 -1.02
CA VAL A 51 -2.11 10.50 -0.44
C VAL A 51 -1.10 9.95 -1.42
N ASN A 52 -0.19 10.81 -1.87
CA ASN A 52 0.98 10.40 -2.62
C ASN A 52 2.01 9.82 -1.65
N ASN A 53 2.45 8.59 -1.92
CA ASN A 53 3.37 7.86 -1.04
C ASN A 53 4.57 7.37 -1.84
N SER A 54 5.78 7.83 -1.51
CA SER A 54 7.03 7.26 -2.03
C SER A 54 7.83 6.57 -0.92
N VAL A 55 8.63 5.58 -1.29
CA VAL A 55 9.55 4.90 -0.38
C VAL A 55 10.89 4.77 -1.07
N GLU A 56 11.94 5.22 -0.40
CA GLU A 56 13.32 5.17 -0.86
C GLU A 56 14.14 4.29 0.07
N LYS A 57 15.02 3.47 -0.52
CA LYS A 57 15.96 2.65 0.23
C LYS A 57 17.16 3.50 0.62
N THR A 58 17.64 3.30 1.85
CA THR A 58 18.90 3.84 2.35
C THR A 58 19.79 2.68 2.82
N THR A 59 21.07 2.94 3.04
CA THR A 59 22.02 1.90 3.50
C THR A 59 21.52 1.15 4.74
N ASN A 60 20.92 1.87 5.69
CA ASN A 60 20.53 1.30 7.00
C ASN A 60 19.00 1.21 7.18
N GLY A 61 18.22 1.28 6.09
CA GLY A 61 16.76 1.18 6.18
C GLY A 61 16.03 1.88 5.04
N ILE A 62 14.98 2.64 5.35
CA ILE A 62 14.12 3.30 4.36
C ILE A 62 13.68 4.69 4.80
N VAL A 63 13.37 5.53 3.80
CA VAL A 63 12.69 6.81 3.95
C VAL A 63 11.34 6.71 3.24
N MET A 64 10.26 7.02 3.95
CA MET A 64 8.91 7.05 3.40
C MET A 64 8.40 8.48 3.41
N THR A 65 8.01 9.00 2.25
CA THR A 65 7.41 10.32 2.11
C THR A 65 5.92 10.16 1.81
N MET A 66 5.08 10.82 2.61
CA MET A 66 3.63 10.83 2.44
C MET A 66 3.18 12.27 2.30
N THR A 67 2.54 12.61 1.18
CA THR A 67 2.03 13.96 0.90
C THR A 67 0.57 13.95 0.52
N SER A 68 -0.13 15.05 0.79
CA SER A 68 -1.50 15.29 0.36
C SER A 68 -1.72 16.79 0.16
N ASP A 69 -2.66 17.13 -0.72
CA ASP A 69 -3.08 18.50 -0.94
C ASP A 69 -4.21 18.93 0.02
N ASP A 70 -4.79 17.98 0.77
CA ASP A 70 -5.81 18.22 1.77
C ASP A 70 -5.21 18.46 3.16
N ALA A 71 -5.47 19.63 3.76
CA ALA A 71 -4.87 20.04 5.03
C ALA A 71 -5.28 19.14 6.22
N ASP A 72 -6.53 18.66 6.23
CA ASP A 72 -6.99 17.69 7.23
C ASP A 72 -6.23 16.37 7.10
N THR A 73 -5.90 16.00 5.86
CA THR A 73 -5.16 14.79 5.57
C THR A 73 -3.70 14.92 6.00
N VAL A 74 -3.05 16.05 5.70
CA VAL A 74 -1.68 16.35 6.17
C VAL A 74 -1.58 16.25 7.70
N THR A 75 -2.52 16.85 8.42
CA THR A 75 -2.53 16.83 9.90
C THR A 75 -2.59 15.40 10.44
N LYS A 76 -3.48 14.57 9.89
CA LYS A 76 -3.61 13.16 10.30
C LYS A 76 -2.38 12.32 9.91
N LEU A 77 -1.72 12.62 8.79
CA LEU A 77 -0.47 11.95 8.42
C LEU A 77 0.63 12.24 9.45
N GLN A 78 0.79 13.51 9.82
CA GLN A 78 1.77 13.97 10.80
C GLN A 78 1.51 13.36 12.19
N GLU A 79 0.26 13.41 12.67
CA GLU A 79 -0.11 12.77 13.95
C GLU A 79 0.09 11.25 13.93
N GLY A 80 -0.27 10.60 12.82
CA GLY A 80 -0.14 9.17 12.65
C GLY A 80 1.32 8.72 12.62
N ALA A 81 2.19 9.52 12.00
CA ALA A 81 3.63 9.30 11.98
C ALA A 81 4.24 9.47 13.37
N ALA A 82 3.90 10.54 14.09
CA ALA A 82 4.36 10.77 15.46
C ALA A 82 4.00 9.60 16.39
N LYS A 83 2.73 9.14 16.37
CA LYS A 83 2.27 7.97 17.12
C LYS A 83 2.98 6.65 16.75
N ARG A 84 3.58 6.57 15.56
CA ARG A 84 4.38 5.41 15.14
C ARG A 84 5.82 5.52 15.62
N ALA A 85 6.39 6.72 15.64
CA ALA A 85 7.73 6.97 16.15
C ALA A 85 7.82 6.74 17.66
N GLU A 86 6.76 7.07 18.40
CA GLU A 86 6.66 6.79 19.85
C GLU A 86 6.63 5.30 20.18
N LYS A 87 6.29 4.43 19.22
CA LYS A 87 6.30 2.99 19.45
C LYS A 87 7.72 2.47 19.37
N GLU A 88 8.34 2.37 20.52
CA GLU A 88 9.63 1.72 20.66
C GLU A 88 9.57 0.27 20.16
N ARG A 89 10.57 -0.09 19.36
CA ARG A 89 10.77 -1.44 18.84
C ARG A 89 12.24 -1.73 18.98
N ALA A 90 12.57 -2.92 19.48
CA ALA A 90 13.95 -3.35 19.58
C ALA A 90 14.63 -3.24 18.21
N ASN A 91 15.83 -2.65 18.19
CA ASN A 91 16.72 -2.50 17.04
C ASN A 91 16.12 -1.69 15.86
N VAL A 92 15.08 -0.89 16.08
CA VAL A 92 14.50 -0.06 15.03
C VAL A 92 14.35 1.37 15.52
N THR A 93 14.96 2.30 14.81
CA THR A 93 14.79 3.73 15.03
C THR A 93 13.82 4.28 13.99
N VAL A 94 12.80 5.02 14.44
CA VAL A 94 11.86 5.72 13.56
C VAL A 94 11.94 7.20 13.86
N SER A 95 12.33 8.01 12.87
CA SER A 95 12.30 9.46 12.96
C SER A 95 11.26 10.04 11.99
N VAL A 96 10.70 11.18 12.38
CA VAL A 96 9.59 11.82 11.66
C VAL A 96 9.94 13.29 11.46
N ALA A 97 9.85 13.75 10.22
CA ALA A 97 9.99 15.14 9.85
C ALA A 97 8.71 15.61 9.15
N ASN A 98 8.04 16.61 9.72
CA ASN A 98 6.88 17.22 9.10
C ASN A 98 7.33 18.12 7.95
N ILE A 99 6.62 18.07 6.83
CA ILE A 99 6.80 18.96 5.68
C ILE A 99 5.48 19.69 5.40
N SER A 100 5.52 20.78 4.64
CA SER A 100 4.36 21.66 4.45
C SER A 100 3.12 20.94 3.91
N ASN A 101 3.30 19.95 3.04
CA ASN A 101 2.24 19.16 2.43
C ASN A 101 2.23 17.70 2.89
N GLY A 102 2.81 17.37 4.06
CA GLY A 102 2.86 15.98 4.49
C GLY A 102 3.86 15.66 5.59
N VAL A 103 4.46 14.48 5.47
CA VAL A 103 5.42 13.94 6.44
C VAL A 103 6.45 13.02 5.77
N VAL A 104 7.67 13.08 6.26
CA VAL A 104 8.76 12.15 5.94
C VAL A 104 9.03 11.29 7.17
N VAL A 105 8.99 9.97 6.99
CA VAL A 105 9.23 8.97 8.04
C VAL A 105 10.45 8.16 7.66
N THR A 106 11.51 8.30 8.45
CA THR A 106 12.74 7.53 8.26
C THR A 106 12.74 6.38 9.25
N THR A 107 12.95 5.17 8.76
CA THR A 107 13.04 3.96 9.58
C THR A 107 14.39 3.30 9.33
N THR A 108 15.22 3.24 10.37
CA THR A 108 16.56 2.64 10.31
C THR A 108 16.72 1.52 11.33
N SER A 109 17.71 0.68 11.09
CA SER A 109 18.11 -0.42 11.97
C SER A 109 19.61 -0.66 11.82
N ASP A 110 20.27 -1.03 12.91
CA ASP A 110 21.66 -1.49 12.90
C ASP A 110 21.75 -3.03 12.69
N ASP A 111 20.62 -3.73 12.77
CA ASP A 111 20.48 -5.15 12.45
C ASP A 111 20.22 -5.34 10.94
N GLU A 112 21.14 -6.03 10.27
CA GLU A 112 21.12 -6.30 8.83
C GLU A 112 19.88 -7.09 8.38
N GLU A 113 19.37 -8.03 9.19
CA GLU A 113 18.16 -8.78 8.84
C GLU A 113 16.93 -7.88 8.81
N ILE A 114 16.87 -6.92 9.73
CA ILE A 114 15.79 -5.95 9.78
C ILE A 114 15.90 -5.00 8.58
N VAL A 115 17.11 -4.54 8.24
CA VAL A 115 17.34 -3.71 7.04
C VAL A 115 16.89 -4.45 5.77
N ALA A 116 17.25 -5.72 5.60
CA ALA A 116 16.79 -6.54 4.49
C ALA A 116 15.26 -6.66 4.42
N LYS A 117 14.60 -6.82 5.57
CA LYS A 117 13.13 -6.83 5.67
C LYS A 117 12.51 -5.48 5.29
N LEU A 118 13.15 -4.36 5.65
CA LEU A 118 12.71 -3.01 5.27
C LEU A 118 12.85 -2.80 3.76
N HIS A 119 13.98 -3.17 3.16
CA HIS A 119 14.19 -3.10 1.71
C HIS A 119 13.19 -3.99 0.96
N THR A 120 12.98 -5.22 1.41
CA THR A 120 11.97 -6.13 0.81
C THR A 120 10.57 -5.51 0.81
N ARG A 121 10.20 -4.77 1.87
CA ARG A 121 8.92 -4.07 1.94
C ARG A 121 8.86 -2.89 0.98
N ALA A 122 9.97 -2.15 0.83
CA ALA A 122 10.08 -1.06 -0.14
C ALA A 122 9.93 -1.59 -1.57
N ASP A 123 10.64 -2.66 -1.92
CA ASP A 123 10.57 -3.29 -3.25
C ASP A 123 9.15 -3.79 -3.55
N LYS A 124 8.50 -4.44 -2.58
CA LYS A 124 7.08 -4.84 -2.71
C LYS A 124 6.12 -3.67 -2.88
N LYS A 125 6.44 -2.49 -2.34
CA LYS A 125 5.62 -1.30 -2.54
C LYS A 125 5.87 -0.70 -3.92
N ALA A 126 7.13 -0.52 -4.32
CA ALA A 126 7.49 -0.06 -5.65
C ALA A 126 6.86 -0.94 -6.75
N ALA A 127 6.92 -2.26 -6.59
CA ALA A 127 6.30 -3.22 -7.50
C ALA A 127 4.77 -3.14 -7.55
N LYS A 128 4.10 -2.64 -6.51
CA LYS A 128 2.65 -2.40 -6.54
C LYS A 128 2.30 -1.08 -7.18
N ASP A 129 3.08 -0.04 -6.89
CA ASP A 129 2.87 1.31 -7.40
C ASP A 129 3.14 1.37 -8.92
N SER A 130 3.98 0.48 -9.45
CA SER A 130 4.22 0.35 -10.89
C SER A 130 3.06 -0.30 -11.66
N ILE A 131 2.11 -0.96 -10.98
CA ILE A 131 1.01 -1.68 -11.62
C ILE A 131 -0.17 -0.74 -11.89
N THR A 132 -0.57 -0.66 -13.15
CA THR A 132 -1.81 -0.02 -13.59
C THR A 132 -2.83 -1.07 -13.99
N LYS A 133 -4.06 -0.93 -13.48
CA LYS A 133 -5.19 -1.79 -13.84
C LYS A 133 -6.31 -0.96 -14.42
N THR A 134 -6.77 -1.32 -15.61
CA THR A 134 -7.97 -0.76 -16.24
C THR A 134 -9.01 -1.84 -16.47
N VAL A 135 -10.27 -1.45 -16.40
CA VAL A 135 -11.43 -2.33 -16.62
C VAL A 135 -12.29 -1.67 -17.68
N THR A 136 -12.63 -2.42 -18.72
CA THR A 136 -13.53 -2.01 -19.79
C THR A 136 -14.73 -2.95 -19.79
N ASN A 137 -15.94 -2.42 -19.68
CA ASN A 137 -17.15 -3.22 -19.81
C ASN A 137 -17.35 -3.64 -21.27
N LEU A 138 -17.78 -4.89 -21.48
CA LEU A 138 -18.18 -5.45 -22.77
C LEU A 138 -19.66 -5.85 -22.65
N ASP A 139 -20.38 -5.93 -23.76
CA ASP A 139 -21.82 -6.29 -23.74
C ASP A 139 -22.09 -7.65 -23.06
N ASN A 140 -21.14 -8.58 -23.15
CA ASN A 140 -21.22 -9.91 -22.56
C ASN A 140 -20.19 -10.16 -21.44
N GLY A 141 -19.63 -9.11 -20.83
CA GLY A 141 -18.69 -9.28 -19.72
C GLY A 141 -17.76 -8.09 -19.50
N VAL A 142 -16.48 -8.36 -19.26
CA VAL A 142 -15.45 -7.33 -19.01
C VAL A 142 -14.10 -7.72 -19.60
N LYS A 143 -13.33 -6.70 -20.00
CA LYS A 143 -11.90 -6.79 -20.28
C LYS A 143 -11.13 -6.09 -19.16
N VAL A 144 -10.14 -6.76 -18.60
CA VAL A 144 -9.26 -6.23 -17.56
C VAL A 144 -7.84 -6.19 -18.09
N THR A 145 -7.28 -5.00 -18.23
CA THR A 145 -5.89 -4.82 -18.66
C THR A 145 -5.04 -4.51 -17.43
N ILE A 146 -3.99 -5.30 -17.22
CA ILE A 146 -3.04 -5.13 -16.12
C ILE A 146 -1.68 -4.89 -16.74
N THR A 147 -1.10 -3.73 -16.47
CA THR A 147 0.19 -3.31 -17.03
C THR A 147 1.14 -2.87 -15.92
N SER A 148 2.44 -2.88 -16.23
CA SER A 148 3.47 -2.37 -15.34
C SER A 148 4.53 -1.61 -16.14
N THR A 149 5.14 -0.61 -15.51
CA THR A 149 6.34 0.08 -16.03
C THR A 149 7.64 -0.61 -15.61
N ASP A 150 7.58 -1.52 -14.64
CA ASP A 150 8.70 -2.34 -14.17
C ASP A 150 8.69 -3.69 -14.92
N SER A 151 9.79 -4.00 -15.61
CA SER A 151 9.95 -5.22 -16.42
C SER A 151 9.91 -6.50 -15.60
N GLU A 152 10.44 -6.51 -14.37
CA GLU A 152 10.39 -7.70 -13.52
C GLU A 152 8.94 -8.01 -13.11
N VAL A 153 8.18 -6.95 -12.82
CA VAL A 153 6.76 -7.05 -12.50
C VAL A 153 5.96 -7.49 -13.73
N VAL A 154 6.30 -7.02 -14.94
CA VAL A 154 5.67 -7.49 -16.19
C VAL A 154 5.84 -9.01 -16.33
N THR A 155 7.06 -9.51 -16.16
CA THR A 155 7.36 -10.95 -16.21
C THR A 155 6.51 -11.71 -15.20
N GLN A 156 6.46 -11.26 -13.93
CA GLN A 156 5.65 -11.90 -12.89
C GLN A 156 4.15 -11.92 -13.22
N ILE A 157 3.61 -10.85 -13.81
CA ILE A 157 2.21 -10.78 -14.21
C ILE A 157 1.92 -11.76 -15.37
N GLN A 158 2.84 -11.86 -16.33
CA GLN A 158 2.73 -12.75 -17.48
C GLN A 158 2.89 -14.23 -17.10
N GLU A 159 3.79 -14.56 -16.18
CA GLU A 159 4.02 -15.93 -15.69
C GLU A 159 2.93 -16.43 -14.74
N ARG A 160 2.15 -15.52 -14.15
CA ARG A 160 1.09 -15.89 -13.22
C ARG A 160 0.08 -16.84 -13.87
N GLU A 161 -0.06 -18.03 -13.30
CA GLU A 161 -1.02 -19.04 -13.77
C GLU A 161 -2.45 -18.48 -13.87
N GLU A 162 -3.09 -18.81 -14.98
CA GLU A 162 -4.50 -18.54 -15.18
C GLU A 162 -5.33 -19.39 -14.21
N ARG A 163 -6.32 -18.75 -13.57
CA ARG A 163 -7.22 -19.46 -12.67
C ARG A 163 -8.47 -19.83 -13.43
N GLU A 164 -8.79 -21.12 -13.40
CA GLU A 164 -10.04 -21.62 -13.94
C GLU A 164 -11.24 -20.97 -13.24
N PRO A 165 -12.26 -20.55 -14.00
CA PRO A 165 -13.50 -20.08 -13.41
C PRO A 165 -14.19 -21.22 -12.67
N LYS A 166 -14.82 -20.90 -11.53
CA LYS A 166 -15.60 -21.89 -10.77
C LYS A 166 -16.95 -22.22 -11.41
N ASN A 167 -17.37 -21.42 -12.38
CA ASN A 167 -18.63 -21.57 -13.09
C ASN A 167 -18.29 -21.83 -14.55
N GLU A 168 -18.77 -22.95 -15.08
CA GLU A 168 -18.53 -23.41 -16.44
C GLU A 168 -19.18 -22.50 -17.50
N GLU A 169 -20.18 -21.70 -17.11
CA GLU A 169 -20.82 -20.70 -17.99
C GLU A 169 -19.96 -19.43 -18.20
N ILE A 170 -18.81 -19.33 -17.54
CA ILE A 170 -17.90 -18.19 -17.63
C ILE A 170 -16.66 -18.61 -18.41
N ASN A 171 -16.37 -17.88 -19.48
CA ASN A 171 -15.14 -18.01 -20.24
C ASN A 171 -14.11 -16.99 -19.73
N HIS A 172 -12.90 -17.47 -19.44
CA HIS A 172 -11.74 -16.65 -19.11
C HIS A 172 -10.66 -16.85 -20.17
N THR A 173 -10.09 -15.76 -20.66
CA THR A 173 -8.89 -15.83 -21.49
C THR A 173 -7.85 -14.82 -21.02
N LYS A 174 -6.60 -15.27 -20.92
CA LYS A 174 -5.43 -14.43 -20.68
C LYS A 174 -4.62 -14.25 -21.97
N THR A 175 -4.31 -13.01 -22.32
CA THR A 175 -3.43 -12.68 -23.44
C THR A 175 -2.27 -11.83 -22.95
N ASN A 176 -1.03 -12.28 -23.17
CA ASN A 176 0.14 -11.48 -22.84
C ASN A 176 0.29 -10.33 -23.84
N ILE A 177 0.59 -9.14 -23.34
CA ILE A 177 0.93 -7.94 -24.11
C ILE A 177 2.31 -7.44 -23.68
N SER A 178 2.95 -6.57 -24.45
CA SER A 178 4.36 -6.19 -24.22
C SER A 178 4.65 -5.64 -22.82
N ASN A 179 3.70 -4.94 -22.20
CA ASN A 179 3.83 -4.33 -20.88
C ASN A 179 2.92 -4.97 -19.82
N GLY A 180 2.40 -6.17 -20.04
CA GLY A 180 1.52 -6.84 -19.08
C GLY A 180 0.62 -7.92 -19.68
N VAL A 181 -0.66 -7.92 -19.28
CA VAL A 181 -1.67 -8.91 -19.71
C VAL A 181 -3.04 -8.28 -19.90
N GLU A 182 -3.80 -8.79 -20.86
CA GLU A 182 -5.24 -8.60 -20.97
C GLU A 182 -5.96 -9.86 -20.48
N LEU A 183 -6.96 -9.68 -19.64
CA LEU A 183 -7.85 -10.73 -19.17
C LEU A 183 -9.25 -10.44 -19.68
N THR A 184 -9.82 -11.34 -20.48
CA THR A 184 -11.20 -11.23 -20.96
C THR A 184 -12.07 -12.23 -20.21
N ILE A 185 -13.14 -11.74 -19.61
CA ILE A 185 -14.09 -12.54 -18.82
C ILE A 185 -15.46 -12.34 -19.45
N THR A 186 -16.03 -13.38 -20.05
CA THR A 186 -17.30 -13.32 -20.77
C THR A 186 -18.24 -14.45 -20.38
N THR A 187 -19.53 -14.24 -20.64
CA THR A 187 -20.59 -15.22 -20.44
C THR A 187 -21.79 -14.85 -21.30
N ASP A 188 -22.55 -15.85 -21.75
CA ASP A 188 -23.79 -15.62 -22.50
C ASP A 188 -25.01 -15.50 -21.58
N ASN A 189 -24.82 -15.75 -20.27
CA ASN A 189 -25.86 -15.60 -19.27
C ASN A 189 -25.95 -14.14 -18.78
N ALA A 190 -27.04 -13.45 -19.13
CA ALA A 190 -27.26 -12.04 -18.78
C ALA A 190 -27.13 -11.75 -17.27
N ASP A 191 -27.60 -12.65 -16.40
CA ASP A 191 -27.51 -12.47 -14.95
C ASP A 191 -26.05 -12.58 -14.45
N LEU A 192 -25.20 -13.32 -15.17
CA LEU A 192 -23.78 -13.42 -14.88
C LEU A 192 -23.02 -12.21 -15.42
N VAL A 193 -23.39 -11.68 -16.59
CA VAL A 193 -22.80 -10.45 -17.16
C VAL A 193 -22.92 -9.31 -16.15
N GLU A 194 -24.13 -9.04 -15.64
CA GLU A 194 -24.36 -7.97 -14.68
C GLU A 194 -23.54 -8.18 -13.40
N ARG A 195 -23.47 -9.43 -12.90
CA ARG A 195 -22.66 -9.78 -11.73
C ARG A 195 -21.15 -9.56 -11.97
N ILE A 196 -20.65 -9.88 -13.15
CA ILE A 196 -19.24 -9.71 -13.52
C ILE A 196 -18.92 -8.21 -13.60
N GLN A 197 -19.72 -7.43 -14.31
CA GLN A 197 -19.54 -5.98 -14.46
C GLN A 197 -19.64 -5.26 -13.12
N ALA A 198 -20.68 -5.52 -12.32
CA ALA A 198 -20.84 -4.93 -11.00
C ALA A 198 -19.69 -5.28 -10.05
N ARG A 199 -19.09 -6.48 -10.19
CA ARG A 199 -17.91 -6.87 -9.41
C ARG A 199 -16.65 -6.17 -9.88
N ALA A 200 -16.51 -5.95 -11.18
CA ALA A 200 -15.36 -5.27 -11.77
C ALA A 200 -15.34 -3.79 -11.36
N GLU A 201 -16.49 -3.12 -11.35
CA GLU A 201 -16.68 -1.75 -10.87
C GLU A 201 -16.36 -1.61 -9.37
N LYS A 202 -16.71 -2.62 -8.56
CA LYS A 202 -16.41 -2.64 -7.11
C LYS A 202 -14.93 -2.87 -6.77
N GLY A 203 -14.04 -2.98 -7.77
CA GLY A 203 -12.58 -2.93 -7.56
C GLY A 203 -11.99 -4.03 -6.69
N GLY A 204 -12.64 -5.20 -6.55
CA GLY A 204 -12.12 -6.31 -5.74
C GLY A 204 -12.07 -6.08 -4.22
N ASN A 205 -12.53 -4.93 -3.72
CA ASN A 205 -12.50 -4.57 -2.29
C ASN A 205 -13.56 -5.30 -1.43
N GLY A 206 -14.31 -6.22 -2.04
CA GLY A 206 -15.39 -6.99 -1.41
C GLY A 206 -14.96 -8.22 -0.61
N ARG A 207 -13.69 -8.38 -0.20
CA ARG A 207 -13.35 -9.29 0.91
C ARG A 207 -13.71 -8.64 2.24
N GLY A 208 -14.96 -8.19 2.36
CA GLY A 208 -15.59 -8.11 3.66
C GLY A 208 -15.58 -9.53 4.19
N PHE A 209 -14.78 -9.77 5.22
CA PHE A 209 -14.88 -10.96 6.06
C PHE A 209 -16.35 -11.08 6.45
N GLY A 210 -17.09 -11.90 5.69
CA GLY A 210 -18.36 -12.43 6.13
C GLY A 210 -18.06 -12.97 7.51
N LYS A 211 -18.66 -12.33 8.52
CA LYS A 211 -18.73 -12.82 9.88
C LYS A 211 -19.36 -14.20 9.80
N GLY A 212 -18.53 -15.20 9.53
CA GLY A 212 -18.85 -16.59 9.73
C GLY A 212 -19.11 -16.68 11.21
N ARG A 213 -20.40 -16.64 11.54
CA ARG A 213 -20.95 -17.01 12.83
C ARG A 213 -20.27 -18.32 13.23
N GLY A 214 -19.25 -18.22 14.08
CA GLY A 214 -18.78 -19.32 14.90
C GLY A 214 -19.94 -19.66 15.82
N GLY A 215 -20.85 -20.49 15.30
CA GLY A 215 -21.91 -21.07 16.09
C GLY A 215 -21.27 -21.75 17.28
N LYS A 216 -21.69 -21.33 18.47
CA LYS A 216 -21.52 -22.07 19.73
C LYS A 216 -21.76 -23.56 19.44
N ARG A 217 -20.70 -24.35 19.34
CA ARG A 217 -20.80 -25.79 19.53
C ARG A 217 -21.06 -25.98 21.02
N GLY A 218 -22.19 -26.60 21.32
CA GLY A 218 -22.63 -26.86 22.67
C GLY A 218 -21.58 -27.64 23.45
N GLN A 219 -21.31 -27.16 24.66
CA GLN A 219 -20.94 -28.05 25.75
C GLN A 219 -22.26 -28.43 26.42
N ARG A 220 -22.69 -29.66 26.14
CA ARG A 220 -23.49 -30.45 27.07
C ARG A 220 -22.51 -31.30 27.86
#